data_AF-A0A183HHW0-F1
#
_entry.id   AF-A0A183HHW0-F1
#
_cell.length_a   1.000
_cell.length_b   1.000
_cell.length_c   1.000
_cell.angle_alpha   90.00
_cell.angle_beta   90.00
_cell.angle_gamma   90.00
#
_symmetry.space_group_name_H-M   'P 1'
#
loop_
_entity.id
_entity.type
_entity.pdbx_description
1 polymer ?
#
loop_
_entity_poly.entity_id
_entity_poly.type
_entity_poly.pdbx_seq_one_letter_code
_entity_poly.pdbx_strand_id
1 'polypeptide(L)'
;MVTSAELNNGVINCSFILLFRDLIRLFACYNDGIINLLEKYFDMNKKQCREALDAYKSFLLRLDKVATFLKVAESVGIDRTEIPDLTRAPASLLEALEAHLVYLEGGRAPSTAHHEQFTAAMAQSAPLFSSAQTGVIDDSAKQKYLEEEKERLRLFEVCLSISISKSYFSHFFE
;
A
#
# COMPACT_ATOMS: atom_id res chain seq x y z
N MET A 1 2.47 17.97 3.47
CA MET A 1 1.75 16.69 3.32
C MET A 1 0.38 17.03 2.78
N VAL A 2 -0.17 16.19 1.90
CA VAL A 2 -1.52 16.38 1.36
C VAL A 2 -2.52 16.33 2.52
N THR A 3 -3.45 17.28 2.54
CA THR A 3 -4.52 17.35 3.53
C THR A 3 -5.86 17.03 2.86
N SER A 4 -6.82 16.51 3.62
CA SER A 4 -8.17 16.24 3.10
C SER A 4 -8.86 17.49 2.55
N ALA A 5 -8.50 18.68 3.04
CA ALA A 5 -9.01 19.96 2.55
C ALA A 5 -8.58 20.29 1.11
N GLU A 6 -7.47 19.74 0.64
CA GLU A 6 -6.96 19.92 -0.74
C GLU A 6 -7.67 18.97 -1.74
N LEU A 7 -8.42 17.98 -1.24
CA LEU A 7 -9.12 16.94 -2.00
C LEU A 7 -10.59 17.33 -2.24
N ASN A 8 -10.80 18.47 -2.89
CA ASN A 8 -12.12 19.11 -3.07
C ASN A 8 -12.70 19.03 -4.49
N ASN A 9 -11.99 18.36 -5.43
CA ASN A 9 -12.39 18.24 -6.82
C ASN A 9 -12.33 16.77 -7.28
N GLY A 10 -13.29 16.34 -8.09
CA GLY A 10 -13.37 14.96 -8.60
C GLY A 10 -12.11 14.50 -9.35
N VAL A 11 -11.44 15.39 -10.09
CA VAL A 11 -10.18 15.08 -10.79
C VAL A 11 -9.07 14.75 -9.78
N ILE A 12 -8.91 15.60 -8.77
CA ILE A 12 -7.87 15.43 -7.74
C ILE A 12 -8.16 14.18 -6.91
N ASN A 13 -9.42 13.89 -6.60
CA ASN A 13 -9.84 12.70 -5.86
C ASN A 13 -9.54 11.42 -6.65
N CYS A 14 -9.83 11.39 -7.96
CA CYS A 14 -9.47 10.28 -8.83
C CYS A 14 -7.94 10.07 -8.89
N SER A 15 -7.16 11.15 -9.03
CA SER A 15 -5.70 11.07 -9.00
C SER A 15 -5.18 10.54 -7.65
N PHE A 16 -5.78 10.97 -6.53
CA PHE A 16 -5.41 10.51 -5.20
C PHE A 16 -5.66 9.00 -5.02
N ILE A 17 -6.79 8.48 -5.51
CA ILE A 17 -7.10 7.03 -5.47
C ILE A 17 -6.07 6.23 -6.26
N LEU A 18 -5.64 6.73 -7.43
CA LEU A 18 -4.59 6.08 -8.22
C LEU A 18 -3.26 6.07 -7.45
N LEU A 19 -2.87 7.20 -6.85
CA LEU A 19 -1.66 7.29 -6.03
C LEU A 19 -1.71 6.38 -4.80
N PHE A 20 -2.87 6.26 -4.14
CA PHE A 20 -3.07 5.34 -3.05
C PHE A 20 -2.82 3.89 -3.49
N ARG A 21 -3.41 3.48 -4.62
CA ARG A 21 -3.24 2.12 -5.16
C ARG A 21 -1.80 1.80 -5.52
N ASP A 22 -1.10 2.76 -6.13
CA ASP A 22 0.33 2.60 -6.44
C ASP A 22 1.18 2.56 -5.18
N LEU A 23 0.84 3.35 -4.16
CA LEU A 23 1.52 3.33 -2.87
C LEU A 23 1.40 1.96 -2.19
N ILE A 24 0.21 1.34 -2.19
CA ILE A 24 0.02 0.00 -1.61
C ILE A 24 0.94 -1.02 -2.29
N ARG A 25 0.98 -1.03 -3.62
CA ARG A 25 1.85 -1.95 -4.38
C ARG A 25 3.33 -1.69 -4.17
N LEU A 26 3.74 -0.42 -4.21
CA LEU A 26 5.12 -0.02 -3.99
C LEU A 26 5.55 -0.43 -2.58
N PHE A 27 4.68 -0.26 -1.59
CA PHE A 27 4.95 -0.61 -0.21
C PHE A 27 5.06 -2.13 -0.01
N ALA A 28 4.25 -2.93 -0.72
CA ALA A 28 4.39 -4.39 -0.76
C ALA A 28 5.78 -4.83 -1.23
N CYS A 29 6.19 -4.35 -2.42
CA CYS A 29 7.51 -4.66 -2.97
C CYS A 29 8.64 -4.15 -2.05
N TYR A 30 8.42 -3.03 -1.38
CA TYR A 30 9.41 -2.47 -0.48
C TYR A 30 9.56 -3.32 0.80
N ASN A 31 8.45 -3.82 1.35
CA ASN A 31 8.45 -4.78 2.46
C ASN A 31 9.18 -6.08 2.09
N ASP A 32 8.90 -6.66 0.92
CA ASP A 32 9.58 -7.87 0.44
C ASP A 32 11.10 -7.64 0.32
N GLY A 33 11.50 -6.46 -0.19
CA GLY A 33 12.90 -6.05 -0.26
C GLY A 33 13.57 -5.97 1.13
N ILE A 34 12.85 -5.47 2.14
CA ILE A 34 13.36 -5.37 3.51
C ILE A 34 13.45 -6.73 4.18
N ILE A 35 12.47 -7.63 4.00
CA ILE A 35 12.54 -9.00 4.51
C ILE A 35 13.79 -9.70 3.94
N ASN A 36 13.95 -9.69 2.62
CA ASN A 36 15.08 -10.34 1.95
C ASN A 36 16.44 -9.72 2.34
N LEU A 37 16.47 -8.43 2.68
CA LEU A 37 17.65 -7.77 3.24
C LEU A 37 17.96 -8.29 4.65
N LEU A 38 16.95 -8.36 5.52
CA LEU A 38 17.09 -8.76 6.92
C LEU A 38 17.39 -10.26 7.07
N GLU A 39 16.84 -11.12 6.21
CA GLU A 39 17.14 -12.55 6.18
C GLU A 39 18.63 -12.85 6.00
N LYS A 40 19.33 -12.01 5.23
CA LYS A 40 20.76 -12.16 4.92
C LYS A 40 21.66 -11.35 5.83
N TYR A 41 21.11 -10.55 6.74
CA TYR A 41 21.85 -9.53 7.48
C TYR A 41 23.01 -10.11 8.31
N PHE A 42 22.79 -11.24 8.97
CA PHE A 42 23.80 -11.86 9.84
C PHE A 42 24.94 -12.55 9.08
N ASP A 43 24.78 -12.76 7.77
CA ASP A 43 25.80 -13.33 6.89
C ASP A 43 26.60 -12.25 6.14
N MET A 44 26.24 -10.97 6.31
CA MET A 44 26.87 -9.85 5.63
C MET A 44 28.19 -9.41 6.29
N ASN A 45 29.08 -8.80 5.50
CA ASN A 45 30.28 -8.19 6.05
C ASN A 45 29.98 -6.83 6.72
N LYS A 46 30.91 -6.32 7.52
CA LYS A 46 30.76 -5.05 8.28
C LYS A 46 30.25 -3.87 7.43
N LYS A 47 30.75 -3.71 6.20
CA LYS A 47 30.33 -2.59 5.33
C LYS A 47 28.86 -2.76 4.91
N GLN A 48 28.52 -3.97 4.47
CA GLN A 48 27.16 -4.32 4.06
C GLN A 48 26.16 -4.24 5.22
N CYS A 49 26.53 -4.68 6.43
CA CYS A 49 25.67 -4.55 7.62
C CYS A 49 25.34 -3.09 7.96
N ARG A 50 26.30 -2.17 7.73
CA ARG A 50 26.06 -0.73 7.94
C ARG A 50 25.06 -0.18 6.93
N GLU A 51 25.26 -0.49 5.65
CA GLU A 51 24.36 -0.07 4.56
C GLU A 51 22.96 -0.66 4.74
N ALA A 52 22.87 -1.93 5.12
CA ALA A 52 21.61 -2.62 5.38
C ALA A 52 20.87 -2.04 6.60
N LEU A 53 21.59 -1.73 7.68
CA LEU A 53 21.00 -1.10 8.87
C LEU A 53 20.48 0.30 8.57
N ASP A 54 21.22 1.10 7.79
CA ASP A 54 20.78 2.42 7.36
C ASP A 54 19.54 2.36 6.45
N ALA A 55 19.51 1.38 5.53
CA ALA A 55 18.35 1.12 4.69
C ALA A 55 17.11 0.74 5.53
N TYR A 56 17.27 -0.10 6.56
CA TYR A 56 16.19 -0.47 7.49
C TYR A 56 15.71 0.73 8.33
N LYS A 57 16.61 1.55 8.88
CA LYS A 57 16.22 2.78 9.61
C LYS A 57 15.47 3.75 8.69
N SER A 58 15.93 3.91 7.45
CA SER A 58 15.26 4.72 6.44
C SER A 58 13.87 4.17 6.06
N PHE A 59 13.70 2.84 6.06
CA PHE A 59 12.41 2.19 5.88
C PHE A 59 11.43 2.55 7.01
N LEU A 60 11.87 2.51 8.27
CA LEU A 60 11.03 2.90 9.42
C LEU A 60 10.53 4.35 9.30
N LEU A 61 11.39 5.29 8.87
CA LEU A 61 10.98 6.68 8.64
C LEU A 61 9.98 6.82 7.47
N ARG A 62 10.09 5.97 6.45
CA ARG A 62 9.12 5.94 5.35
C ARG A 62 7.79 5.35 5.80
N LEU A 63 7.81 4.32 6.64
CA LEU A 63 6.61 3.71 7.23
C LEU A 63 5.72 4.74 7.95
N ASP A 64 6.32 5.62 8.75
CA ASP A 64 5.58 6.69 9.45
C ASP A 64 4.89 7.67 8.48
N LYS A 65 5.55 7.97 7.35
CA LYS A 65 4.97 8.82 6.29
C LYS A 65 3.82 8.10 5.57
N VAL A 66 3.98 6.81 5.28
CA VAL A 66 2.91 5.99 4.69
C VAL A 66 1.71 5.92 5.63
N ALA A 67 1.92 5.64 6.92
CA ALA A 67 0.86 5.61 7.93
C ALA A 67 0.07 6.94 7.99
N THR A 68 0.78 8.07 7.88
CA THR A 68 0.13 9.39 7.85
C THR A 68 -0.64 9.61 6.54
N PHE A 69 -0.14 9.13 5.40
CA PHE A 69 -0.86 9.16 4.13
C PHE A 69 -2.15 8.29 4.16
N LEU A 70 -2.08 7.10 4.76
CA LEU A 70 -3.23 6.21 4.90
C LEU A 70 -4.35 6.81 5.77
N LYS A 71 -4.01 7.61 6.78
CA LYS A 71 -5.02 8.38 7.56
C LYS A 71 -5.76 9.40 6.70
N VAL A 72 -5.09 10.03 5.74
CA VAL A 72 -5.73 10.94 4.78
C VAL A 72 -6.62 10.15 3.83
N ALA A 73 -6.17 8.98 3.37
CA ALA A 73 -6.97 8.06 2.56
C ALA A 73 -8.29 7.65 3.24
N GLU A 74 -8.22 7.30 4.53
CA GLU A 74 -9.41 7.00 5.34
C GLU A 74 -10.36 8.22 5.39
N SER A 75 -9.83 9.42 5.61
CA SER A 75 -10.65 10.64 5.73
C SER A 75 -11.39 11.05 4.45
N VAL A 76 -10.92 10.60 3.28
CA VAL A 76 -11.57 10.87 1.99
C VAL A 76 -12.51 9.75 1.53
N GLY A 77 -12.75 8.75 2.38
CA GLY A 77 -13.73 7.70 2.15
C GLY A 77 -13.19 6.46 1.42
N ILE A 78 -11.87 6.21 1.44
CA ILE A 78 -11.34 4.91 1.06
C ILE A 78 -11.73 3.88 2.14
N ASP A 79 -12.27 2.75 1.70
CA ASP A 79 -12.74 1.70 2.61
C ASP A 79 -11.61 1.17 3.48
N ARG A 80 -11.88 1.04 4.79
CA ARG A 80 -10.89 0.54 5.77
C ARG A 80 -10.37 -0.85 5.44
N THR A 81 -11.14 -1.65 4.69
CA THR A 81 -10.73 -2.98 4.22
C THR A 81 -9.64 -2.92 3.16
N GLU A 82 -9.50 -1.79 2.45
CA GLU A 82 -8.43 -1.55 1.48
C GLU A 82 -7.18 -0.93 2.12
N ILE A 83 -7.27 -0.47 3.37
CA ILE A 83 -6.18 0.19 4.09
C ILE A 83 -5.39 -0.88 4.87
N PRO A 84 -4.09 -1.08 4.59
CA PRO A 84 -3.28 -2.04 5.33
C PRO A 84 -3.05 -1.56 6.76
N ASP A 85 -3.14 -2.47 7.72
CA ASP A 85 -2.76 -2.17 9.10
C ASP A 85 -1.23 -2.14 9.21
N LEU A 86 -0.70 -0.96 9.54
CA LEU A 86 0.72 -0.74 9.73
C LEU A 86 1.04 -0.79 11.21
N THR A 87 1.25 -2.00 11.72
CA THR A 87 1.73 -2.20 13.10
C THR A 87 3.18 -1.75 13.22
N ARG A 88 3.52 -1.07 14.32
CA ARG A 88 4.90 -0.62 14.57
C ARG A 88 5.84 -1.83 14.75
N ALA A 89 6.99 -1.81 14.09
CA ALA A 89 8.03 -2.81 14.29
C ALA A 89 8.52 -2.82 15.76
N PRO A 90 8.78 -4.01 16.35
CA PRO A 90 9.27 -4.09 17.72
C PRO A 90 10.68 -3.50 17.85
N ALA A 91 10.92 -2.72 18.91
CA ALA A 91 12.21 -2.05 19.14
C ALA A 91 13.38 -3.06 19.27
N SER A 92 13.09 -4.24 19.80
CA SER A 92 14.04 -5.35 19.94
C SER A 92 14.66 -5.79 18.62
N LEU A 93 13.96 -5.62 17.49
CA LEU A 93 14.50 -5.95 16.16
C LEU A 93 15.65 -5.00 15.79
N LEU A 94 15.46 -3.69 16.02
CA LEU A 94 16.49 -2.70 15.74
C LEU A 94 17.70 -2.88 16.65
N GLU A 95 17.47 -3.13 17.94
CA GLU A 95 18.51 -3.39 18.92
C GLU A 95 19.37 -4.61 18.55
N ALA A 96 18.75 -5.70 18.09
CA ALA A 96 19.47 -6.89 17.66
C ALA A 96 20.38 -6.64 16.45
N LEU A 97 19.90 -5.86 15.46
CA LEU A 97 20.69 -5.48 14.28
C LEU A 97 21.88 -4.58 14.66
N GLU A 98 21.65 -3.60 15.53
CA GLU A 98 22.69 -2.69 16.03
C GLU A 98 23.76 -3.44 16.82
N ALA A 99 23.36 -4.36 17.71
CA ALA A 99 24.28 -5.18 18.49
C ALA A 99 25.18 -6.04 17.59
N HIS A 100 24.63 -6.62 16.52
CA HIS A 100 25.42 -7.40 15.55
C HIS A 100 26.43 -6.54 14.78
N LEU A 101 26.06 -5.32 14.39
CA LEU A 101 27.02 -4.40 13.76
C LEU A 101 28.16 -4.05 14.71
N VAL A 102 27.85 -3.70 15.97
CA VAL A 102 28.86 -3.34 16.99
C VAL A 102 29.87 -4.48 17.20
N TYR A 103 29.40 -5.73 17.19
CA TYR A 103 30.28 -6.90 17.23
C TYR A 103 31.28 -6.94 16.08
N LEU A 104 30.80 -6.77 14.85
CA LEU A 104 31.65 -6.75 13.66
C LEU A 104 32.66 -5.59 13.67
N GLU A 105 32.42 -4.53 14.46
CA GLU A 105 33.36 -3.42 14.65
C GLU A 105 34.49 -3.71 15.65
N GLY A 106 34.55 -4.93 16.21
CA GLY A 106 35.51 -5.28 17.26
C GLY A 106 34.93 -5.11 18.68
N GLY A 107 33.62 -4.90 18.78
CA GLY A 107 32.89 -4.96 20.05
C GLY A 107 32.85 -6.39 20.62
N ARG A 108 32.32 -6.53 21.83
CA ARG A 108 32.17 -7.83 22.50
C ARG A 108 31.25 -8.74 21.70
N ALA A 109 31.55 -10.04 21.66
CA ALA A 109 30.71 -11.02 20.97
C ALA A 109 29.26 -10.96 21.48
N PRO A 110 28.26 -10.83 20.58
CA PRO A 110 26.87 -10.88 20.95
C PRO A 110 26.62 -12.33 21.36
N SER A 111 25.94 -12.51 22.49
CA SER A 111 25.52 -13.85 22.88
C SER A 111 24.64 -14.47 21.78
N THR A 112 24.66 -15.79 21.66
CA THR A 112 23.75 -16.55 20.76
C THR A 112 22.27 -16.19 20.95
N ALA A 113 21.89 -15.61 22.10
CA ALA A 113 20.55 -15.11 22.36
C ALA A 113 20.12 -13.94 21.44
N HIS A 114 21.05 -13.18 20.84
CA HIS A 114 20.66 -12.07 19.94
C HIS A 114 20.09 -12.54 18.60
N HIS A 115 20.55 -13.70 18.09
CA HIS A 115 19.97 -14.28 16.88
C HIS A 115 18.55 -14.82 17.17
N GLU A 116 18.37 -15.49 18.32
CA GLU A 116 17.05 -15.94 18.78
C GLU A 116 16.09 -14.76 19.01
N GLN A 117 16.59 -13.67 19.61
CA GLN A 117 15.83 -12.43 19.81
C GLN A 117 15.45 -11.78 18.48
N PHE A 118 16.33 -11.80 17.48
CA PHE A 118 16.02 -11.34 16.13
C PHE A 118 14.91 -12.18 15.50
N THR A 119 15.02 -13.51 15.51
CA THR A 119 13.99 -14.39 14.90
C THR A 119 12.63 -14.18 15.56
N ALA A 120 12.59 -14.04 16.89
CA ALA A 120 11.36 -13.74 17.62
C ALA A 120 10.80 -12.35 17.26
N ALA A 121 11.64 -11.32 17.18
CA ALA A 121 11.22 -9.97 16.82
C ALA A 121 10.76 -9.88 15.36
N MET A 122 11.39 -10.62 14.45
CA MET A 122 11.02 -10.73 13.04
C MET A 122 9.66 -11.44 12.87
N ALA A 123 9.39 -12.47 13.68
CA ALA A 123 8.08 -13.12 13.71
C ALA A 123 6.97 -12.18 14.22
N GLN A 124 7.29 -11.30 15.18
CA GLN A 124 6.34 -10.29 15.68
C GLN A 124 6.07 -9.17 14.68
N SER A 125 7.01 -8.87 13.78
CA SER A 125 6.80 -7.92 12.68
C SER A 125 6.17 -8.54 11.42
N ALA A 126 5.82 -9.83 11.44
CA ALA A 126 5.12 -10.48 10.34
C ALA A 126 3.86 -9.72 9.84
N PRO A 127 2.99 -9.13 10.71
CA PRO A 127 1.83 -8.36 10.25
C PRO A 127 2.22 -7.11 9.46
N LEU A 128 3.32 -6.45 9.84
CA LEU A 128 3.85 -5.28 9.14
C LEU A 128 4.30 -5.62 7.72
N PHE A 129 4.84 -6.83 7.52
CA PHE A 129 5.33 -7.28 6.22
C PHE A 129 4.26 -7.99 5.38
N SER A 130 3.29 -8.63 6.02
CA SER A 130 2.18 -9.35 5.37
C SER A 130 1.06 -8.42 4.91
N SER A 131 0.92 -7.22 5.49
CA SER A 131 -0.26 -6.37 5.34
C SER A 131 -0.50 -5.81 3.93
N ALA A 132 0.44 -5.96 3.00
CA ALA A 132 0.31 -5.39 1.66
C ALA A 132 -0.28 -6.34 0.59
N GLN A 133 -0.65 -7.58 0.96
CA GLN A 133 -1.25 -8.55 0.02
C GLN A 133 -2.79 -8.42 -0.14
N THR A 134 -3.47 -7.63 0.70
CA THR A 134 -4.95 -7.50 0.70
C THR A 134 -5.51 -6.53 -0.34
N GLY A 135 -5.00 -6.59 -1.56
CA GLY A 135 -5.41 -5.67 -2.63
C GLY A 135 -5.24 -6.24 -4.03
N VAL A 136 -5.59 -7.52 -4.22
CA VAL A 136 -6.05 -7.94 -5.55
C VAL A 136 -7.25 -7.05 -5.85
N ILE A 137 -7.07 -6.13 -6.79
CA ILE A 137 -8.08 -5.18 -7.24
C ILE A 137 -9.38 -5.96 -7.40
N ASP A 138 -10.42 -5.61 -6.64
CA ASP A 138 -11.73 -6.21 -6.82
C ASP A 138 -12.21 -5.85 -8.23
N ASP A 139 -11.99 -6.78 -9.17
CA ASP A 139 -12.50 -6.72 -10.54
C ASP A 139 -14.00 -6.43 -10.53
N SER A 140 -14.70 -6.78 -9.46
CA SER A 140 -16.13 -6.54 -9.27
C SER A 140 -16.48 -5.05 -9.19
N ALA A 141 -15.69 -4.20 -8.53
CA ALA A 141 -15.94 -2.76 -8.50
C ALA A 141 -15.82 -2.12 -9.90
N LYS A 142 -14.81 -2.57 -10.67
CA LYS A 142 -14.63 -2.15 -12.06
C LYS A 142 -15.76 -2.68 -12.95
N GLN A 143 -16.17 -3.92 -12.74
CA GLN A 143 -17.25 -4.56 -13.48
C GLN A 143 -18.59 -3.86 -13.25
N LYS A 144 -18.88 -3.49 -12.00
CA LYS A 144 -20.11 -2.80 -11.61
C LYS A 144 -20.21 -1.41 -12.25
N TYR A 145 -19.10 -0.67 -12.27
CA TYR A 145 -19.05 0.63 -12.94
C TYR A 145 -19.26 0.50 -14.46
N LEU A 146 -18.67 -0.54 -15.06
CA LEU A 146 -18.86 -0.86 -16.48
C LEU A 146 -20.30 -1.28 -16.81
N GLU A 147 -20.98 -1.96 -15.89
CA GLU A 147 -22.37 -2.38 -16.03
C GLU A 147 -23.34 -1.21 -15.94
N GLU A 148 -23.15 -0.30 -14.97
CA GLU A 148 -23.94 0.93 -14.85
C GLU A 148 -23.78 1.82 -16.10
N GLU A 149 -22.56 1.92 -16.65
CA GLU A 149 -22.33 2.66 -17.90
C GLU A 149 -23.01 1.99 -19.10
N LYS A 150 -22.94 0.66 -19.21
CA LYS A 150 -23.66 -0.11 -20.24
C LYS A 150 -25.17 0.04 -20.13
N GLU A 151 -25.71 0.13 -18.93
CA GLU A 151 -27.14 0.32 -18.70
C GLU A 151 -27.59 1.73 -19.08
N ARG A 152 -26.79 2.75 -18.74
CA ARG A 152 -27.01 4.14 -19.19
C ARG A 152 -26.97 4.24 -20.72
N LEU A 153 -26.04 3.56 -21.39
CA LEU A 153 -26.00 3.50 -22.85
C LEU A 153 -27.25 2.83 -23.43
N ARG A 154 -27.71 1.71 -22.87
CA ARG A 154 -28.94 1.05 -23.34
C ARG A 154 -30.18 1.92 -23.19
N LEU A 155 -30.32 2.61 -22.06
CA LEU A 155 -31.41 3.56 -21.84
C LEU A 155 -31.37 4.70 -22.85
N PHE A 156 -30.17 5.21 -23.16
CA PHE A 156 -29.99 6.23 -24.19
C PHE A 156 -30.39 5.72 -25.58
N GLU A 157 -29.95 4.53 -25.99
CA GLU A 157 -30.31 3.93 -27.28
C GLU A 157 -31.83 3.68 -27.40
N VAL A 158 -32.48 3.17 -26.35
CA VAL A 158 -33.93 2.95 -26.34
C VAL A 158 -34.67 4.29 -26.43
N CYS A 159 -34.23 5.31 -25.70
CA CYS A 159 -34.83 6.63 -25.74
C CYS A 159 -34.64 7.30 -27.11
N LEU A 160 -33.48 7.11 -27.74
CA LEU A 160 -33.19 7.56 -29.09
C LEU A 160 -34.09 6.84 -30.10
N SER A 161 -34.24 5.52 -30.00
CA SER A 161 -35.10 4.71 -30.87
C SER A 161 -36.58 5.10 -30.75
N ILE A 162 -37.07 5.31 -29.52
CA ILE A 162 -38.43 5.79 -29.27
C ILE A 162 -38.61 7.20 -29.86
N SER A 163 -37.63 8.09 -29.68
CA SER A 163 -37.69 9.46 -30.22
C SER A 163 -37.66 9.49 -31.74
N ILE A 164 -36.82 8.64 -32.37
CA ILE A 164 -36.77 8.46 -33.82
C ILE A 164 -38.10 7.88 -34.31
N SER A 165 -38.63 6.83 -33.68
CA SER A 165 -39.90 6.21 -34.08
C SER A 165 -41.08 7.17 -33.95
N LYS A 166 -41.13 7.98 -32.88
CA LYS A 166 -42.13 9.07 -32.73
C LYS A 166 -41.99 10.14 -33.80
N SER A 167 -40.76 10.51 -34.18
CA SER A 167 -40.49 11.48 -35.25
C SER A 167 -40.96 10.93 -36.62
N TYR A 168 -40.64 9.67 -36.93
CA TYR A 168 -41.12 9.00 -38.15
C TYR A 168 -42.65 8.86 -38.20
N PHE A 169 -43.29 8.54 -37.07
CA PHE A 169 -44.74 8.43 -36.99
C PHE A 169 -45.43 9.79 -37.15
N SER A 170 -44.86 10.86 -36.60
CA SER A 170 -45.36 12.24 -36.76
C SER A 170 -45.26 12.71 -38.22
N HIS A 171 -44.20 12.33 -38.93
CA HIS A 171 -43.99 12.72 -40.33
C HIS A 171 -44.88 11.97 -41.34
N PHE A 172 -45.55 10.89 -40.91
CA PHE A 172 -46.43 10.07 -41.76
C PHE A 172 -47.92 10.38 -41.56
N PHE A 173 -48.27 11.23 -40.59
CA PHE A 173 -49.65 11.58 -40.23
C PHE A 173 -49.99 13.08 -40.40
N GLU A 174 -49.14 13.84 -41.09
CA GLU A 174 -49.47 15.12 -41.75
C GLU A 174 -49.60 14.91 -43.27
#